data_AF-A0A3A0FU12-F1
#
_entry.id   AF-A0A3A0FU12-F1
#
_cell.length_a   1.000
_cell.length_b   1.000
_cell.length_c   1.000
_cell.angle_alpha   90.00
_cell.angle_beta   90.00
_cell.angle_gamma   90.00
#
_symmetry.space_group_name_H-M   'P 1'
#
loop_
_entity.id
_entity.type
_entity.pdbx_description
1 polymer ?
#
loop_
_entity_poly.entity_id
_entity_poly.type
_entity_poly.pdbx_seq_one_letter_code
_entity_poly.pdbx_strand_id
1 'polypeptide(L)'
;MIDVSCVEQGRWERRPGVRFSPSREVLSTSVRKKMALKVADSRSRGRSFAADQIEVWDEVAARLGHSGTSTRSSAYADYVAARQHDVRDFTASFQPLPDQVGFVAAIGGAIAGLETIGRPEAFARAFAGLVRAYAIDAVDAELVKQRGTARNGARRFEAPEPFLRALAAAPADASASLGLGEDVRLDDGQVAGCALVAGDVVHLTAFPCEMV
;
A
#
# COMPACT_ATOMS: atom_id res chain seq x y z
N MET A 1 -24.79 -3.80 1.67
CA MET A 1 -23.82 -2.69 1.73
C MET A 1 -22.46 -3.33 1.58
N ILE A 2 -21.68 -2.94 0.56
CA ILE A 2 -20.30 -3.46 0.42
C ILE A 2 -19.43 -2.54 1.24
N ASP A 3 -18.90 -3.05 2.34
CA ASP A 3 -17.96 -2.34 3.20
C ASP A 3 -16.60 -2.29 2.49
N VAL A 4 -16.33 -1.16 1.81
CA VAL A 4 -15.05 -0.90 1.15
C VAL A 4 -14.27 0.15 1.94
N SER A 5 -12.98 -0.12 2.20
CA SER A 5 -12.03 0.92 2.60
C SER A 5 -11.62 1.67 1.34
N CYS A 6 -12.03 2.94 1.22
CA CYS A 6 -11.80 3.76 0.03
C CYS A 6 -11.11 5.07 0.45
N VAL A 7 -10.04 5.42 -0.25
CA VAL A 7 -9.27 6.67 -0.05
C VAL A 7 -9.87 7.82 -0.89
N GLU A 8 -11.06 7.64 -1.45
CA GLU A 8 -11.77 8.69 -2.21
C GLU A 8 -13.24 8.80 -1.76
N GLN A 9 -13.54 9.82 -0.95
CA GLN A 9 -14.90 10.10 -0.49
C GLN A 9 -15.81 10.48 -1.68
N GLY A 10 -17.01 9.87 -1.77
CA GLY A 10 -18.03 10.24 -2.77
C GLY A 10 -17.96 9.54 -4.13
N ARG A 11 -17.00 8.63 -4.37
CA ARG A 11 -16.84 7.94 -5.67
C ARG A 11 -17.95 6.95 -6.04
N TRP A 12 -18.66 6.44 -5.03
CA TRP A 12 -19.76 5.48 -5.19
C TRP A 12 -21.14 6.15 -5.18
N GLU A 13 -21.22 7.48 -5.07
CA GLU A 13 -22.47 8.21 -5.34
C GLU A 13 -22.81 8.01 -6.82
N ARG A 14 -23.85 7.20 -7.11
CA ARG A 14 -24.41 7.11 -8.47
C ARG A 14 -25.05 8.44 -8.84
N ARG A 15 -24.28 9.35 -9.41
CA ARG A 15 -24.80 10.55 -10.09
C ARG A 15 -25.07 10.19 -11.56
N PRO A 16 -26.29 10.38 -12.08
CA PRO A 16 -26.58 10.19 -13.50
C PRO A 16 -25.62 11.02 -14.36
N GLY A 17 -24.92 10.37 -15.30
CA GLY A 17 -24.01 11.04 -16.24
C GLY A 17 -22.52 11.05 -15.86
N VAL A 18 -22.14 10.62 -14.65
CA VAL A 18 -20.72 10.49 -14.26
C VAL A 18 -20.21 9.09 -14.67
N ARG A 19 -19.29 9.03 -15.63
CA ARG A 19 -18.57 7.78 -15.94
C ARG A 19 -17.47 7.55 -14.90
N PHE A 20 -17.35 6.32 -14.42
CA PHE A 20 -16.20 5.92 -13.60
C PHE A 20 -14.92 6.15 -14.39
N SER A 21 -14.08 7.07 -13.91
CA SER A 21 -12.73 7.29 -14.45
C SER A 21 -11.74 6.85 -13.38
N PRO A 22 -10.90 5.83 -13.61
CA PRO A 22 -9.91 5.43 -12.61
C PRO A 22 -9.04 6.63 -12.26
N SER A 23 -8.86 6.87 -10.96
CA SER A 23 -7.83 7.80 -10.49
C SER A 23 -6.50 7.31 -11.03
N ARG A 24 -5.74 8.19 -11.68
CA ARG A 24 -4.40 7.87 -12.17
C ARG A 24 -3.38 7.80 -11.02
N GLU A 25 -3.80 8.14 -9.82
CA GLU A 25 -2.92 8.31 -8.69
C GLU A 25 -2.78 7.03 -7.89
N VAL A 26 -1.52 6.67 -7.65
CA VAL A 26 -1.18 5.49 -6.88
C VAL A 26 -1.02 5.91 -5.42
N LEU A 27 -1.69 5.18 -4.53
CA LEU A 27 -1.49 5.34 -3.09
C LEU A 27 -0.07 4.92 -2.71
N SER A 28 0.59 5.71 -1.86
CA SER A 28 1.92 5.39 -1.36
C SER A 28 1.90 4.08 -0.59
N THR A 29 3.05 3.40 -0.55
CA THR A 29 3.22 2.09 0.09
C THR A 29 2.87 2.16 1.57
N SER A 30 3.31 3.21 2.25
CA SER A 30 3.05 3.44 3.66
C SER A 30 1.56 3.65 3.97
N VAL A 31 0.78 4.29 3.10
CA VAL A 31 -0.70 4.36 3.24
C VAL A 31 -1.29 2.96 3.09
N ARG A 32 -0.84 2.19 2.09
CA ARG A 32 -1.27 0.80 1.89
C ARG A 32 -0.92 -0.11 3.08
N LYS A 33 0.28 0.04 3.64
CA LYS A 33 0.75 -0.64 4.85
C LYS A 33 -0.15 -0.37 6.04
N LYS A 34 -0.48 0.90 6.31
CA LYS A 34 -1.39 1.25 7.42
C LYS A 34 -2.78 0.65 7.24
N MET A 35 -3.33 0.69 6.02
CA MET A 35 -4.61 0.03 5.74
C MET A 35 -4.54 -1.47 6.04
N ALA A 36 -3.47 -2.15 5.62
CA ALA A 36 -3.29 -3.58 5.90
C ALA A 36 -3.22 -3.88 7.41
N LEU A 37 -2.44 -3.10 8.16
CA LEU A 37 -2.29 -3.25 9.62
C LEU A 37 -3.60 -2.98 10.38
N LYS A 38 -4.35 -1.95 9.98
CA LYS A 38 -5.58 -1.55 10.66
C LYS A 38 -6.74 -2.52 10.42
N VAL A 39 -6.86 -3.06 9.21
CA VAL A 39 -7.84 -4.13 8.93
C VAL A 39 -7.56 -5.36 9.81
N ALA A 40 -6.29 -5.67 10.07
CA ALA A 40 -5.93 -6.76 10.97
C ALA A 40 -6.32 -6.47 12.44
N ASP A 41 -6.02 -5.26 12.95
CA ASP A 41 -6.42 -4.83 14.30
C ASP A 41 -7.94 -4.81 14.48
N SER A 42 -8.68 -4.27 13.51
CA SER A 42 -10.15 -4.16 13.54
C SER A 42 -10.83 -5.53 13.62
N ARG A 43 -10.35 -6.54 12.87
CA ARG A 43 -10.86 -7.92 12.94
C ARG A 43 -10.54 -8.61 14.26
N SER A 44 -9.32 -8.45 14.79
CA SER A 44 -8.95 -9.03 16.09
C SER A 44 -9.84 -8.50 17.24
N ARG A 45 -10.42 -7.30 17.06
CA ARG A 45 -11.33 -6.64 18.01
C ARG A 45 -12.82 -6.78 17.65
N GLY A 46 -13.16 -7.55 16.62
CA GLY A 46 -14.56 -7.79 16.19
C GLY A 46 -15.31 -6.54 15.69
N ARG A 47 -14.59 -5.53 15.18
CA ARG A 47 -15.18 -4.27 14.68
C ARG A 47 -15.43 -4.33 13.17
N SER A 48 -16.37 -3.52 12.68
CA SER A 48 -16.68 -3.39 11.25
C SER A 48 -15.69 -2.45 10.55
N PHE A 49 -15.51 -2.64 9.23
CA PHE A 49 -14.64 -1.85 8.33
C PHE A 49 -14.91 -0.32 8.33
N ALA A 50 -16.05 0.12 8.87
CA ALA A 50 -16.52 1.51 8.79
C ALA A 50 -15.75 2.49 9.71
N ALA A 51 -15.14 2.00 10.79
CA ALA A 51 -14.36 2.85 11.71
C ALA A 51 -12.96 3.22 11.17
N ASP A 52 -12.46 2.44 10.21
CA ASP A 52 -11.06 2.48 9.74
C ASP A 52 -10.76 3.61 8.76
N GLN A 53 -11.79 4.29 8.25
CA GLN A 53 -11.61 5.39 7.30
C GLN A 53 -10.93 6.58 7.98
N ILE A 54 -11.47 7.09 9.09
CA ILE A 54 -11.07 8.37 9.71
C ILE A 54 -9.54 8.46 9.98
N GLU A 55 -8.92 7.37 10.41
CA GLU A 55 -7.51 7.37 10.81
C GLU A 55 -6.52 7.21 9.62
N VAL A 56 -6.93 6.56 8.52
CA VAL A 56 -6.19 6.59 7.24
C VAL A 56 -6.14 8.03 6.71
N TRP A 57 -7.21 8.79 6.92
CA TRP A 57 -7.29 10.20 6.54
C TRP A 57 -6.48 11.12 7.47
N ASP A 58 -6.36 10.79 8.76
CA ASP A 58 -5.51 11.53 9.70
C ASP A 58 -4.01 11.42 9.37
N GLU A 59 -3.55 10.29 8.83
CA GLU A 59 -2.17 10.14 8.36
C GLU A 59 -1.91 10.90 7.06
N VAL A 60 -2.86 10.87 6.12
CA VAL A 60 -2.81 11.73 4.93
C VAL A 60 -2.74 13.19 5.38
N ALA A 61 -3.51 13.58 6.40
CA ALA A 61 -3.45 14.91 7.00
C ALA A 61 -2.10 15.21 7.71
N ALA A 62 -1.49 14.24 8.39
CA ALA A 62 -0.18 14.37 9.02
C ALA A 62 0.94 14.57 7.98
N ARG A 63 0.82 13.97 6.79
CA ARG A 63 1.73 14.18 5.64
C ARG A 63 1.50 15.50 4.91
N LEU A 64 0.28 16.01 4.96
CA LEU A 64 -0.15 17.24 4.29
C LEU A 64 0.05 18.53 5.08
N GLY A 65 0.53 18.44 6.33
CA GLY A 65 0.92 19.57 7.19
C GLY A 65 0.37 20.94 6.77
N HIS A 66 -0.86 21.28 7.16
CA HIS A 66 -1.48 22.60 6.94
C HIS A 66 -1.90 22.98 5.49
N SER A 67 -2.45 22.08 4.68
CA SER A 67 -3.15 22.49 3.46
C SER A 67 -4.63 22.84 3.72
N GLY A 68 -4.95 24.13 3.82
CA GLY A 68 -6.31 24.68 3.92
C GLY A 68 -7.12 24.60 2.62
N THR A 69 -7.17 23.43 1.98
CA THR A 69 -7.89 23.19 0.72
C THR A 69 -9.25 22.52 0.97
N SER A 70 -10.24 22.85 0.12
CA SER A 70 -11.66 22.62 0.38
C SER A 70 -12.15 21.18 0.18
N THR A 71 -11.31 20.24 -0.28
CA THR A 71 -11.56 18.78 -0.20
C THR A 71 -10.24 18.02 -0.03
N ARG A 72 -10.26 16.89 0.68
CA ARG A 72 -9.04 16.18 1.13
C ARG A 72 -8.41 15.26 0.08
N SER A 73 -9.20 14.81 -0.92
CA SER A 73 -8.69 14.02 -2.05
C SER A 73 -7.85 14.86 -3.02
N SER A 74 -8.17 16.14 -3.20
CA SER A 74 -7.34 17.05 -4.01
C SER A 74 -6.00 17.31 -3.33
N ALA A 75 -5.94 17.31 -1.99
CA ALA A 75 -4.69 17.51 -1.27
C ALA A 75 -3.68 16.35 -1.48
N TYR A 76 -4.12 15.08 -1.48
CA TYR A 76 -3.23 13.95 -1.82
C TYR A 76 -2.80 14.00 -3.28
N ALA A 77 -3.69 14.40 -4.19
CA ALA A 77 -3.35 14.60 -5.59
C ALA A 77 -2.29 15.68 -5.79
N ASP A 78 -2.46 16.83 -5.13
CA ASP A 78 -1.48 17.91 -5.14
C ASP A 78 -0.14 17.46 -4.53
N TYR A 79 -0.18 16.63 -3.47
CA TYR A 79 1.02 16.06 -2.84
C TYR A 79 1.83 15.16 -3.78
N VAL A 80 1.15 14.26 -4.49
CA VAL A 80 1.77 13.38 -5.49
C VAL A 80 2.24 14.22 -6.68
N ALA A 81 1.43 15.19 -7.12
CA ALA A 81 1.76 16.13 -8.21
C ALA A 81 3.05 16.90 -7.94
N ALA A 82 3.25 17.40 -6.72
CA ALA A 82 4.46 18.11 -6.32
C ALA A 82 5.74 17.26 -6.42
N ARG A 83 5.63 15.93 -6.45
CA ARG A 83 6.75 14.96 -6.53
C ARG A 83 6.83 14.24 -7.86
N GLN A 84 5.96 14.56 -8.83
CA GLN A 84 5.85 13.80 -10.07
C GLN A 84 7.16 13.74 -10.85
N HIS A 85 7.94 14.82 -10.84
CA HIS A 85 9.23 14.87 -11.53
C HIS A 85 10.24 13.87 -10.92
N ASP A 86 10.48 13.98 -9.63
CA ASP A 86 11.45 13.13 -8.92
C ASP A 86 11.04 11.66 -8.94
N VAL A 87 9.73 11.40 -8.78
CA VAL A 87 9.17 10.05 -8.89
C VAL A 87 9.32 9.50 -10.31
N ARG A 88 9.07 10.30 -11.35
CA ARG A 88 9.25 9.86 -12.73
C ARG A 88 10.70 9.48 -12.99
N ASP A 89 11.64 10.31 -12.59
CA ASP A 89 13.07 10.06 -12.82
C ASP A 89 13.57 8.85 -12.03
N PHE A 90 13.10 8.69 -10.78
CA PHE A 90 13.37 7.50 -9.97
C PHE A 90 12.84 6.23 -10.64
N THR A 91 11.60 6.26 -11.11
CA THR A 91 10.93 5.08 -11.69
C THR A 91 11.42 4.71 -13.09
N ALA A 92 12.02 5.65 -13.84
CA ALA A 92 12.51 5.41 -15.20
C ALA A 92 13.57 4.30 -15.29
N SER A 93 14.30 4.04 -14.19
CA SER A 93 15.35 3.02 -14.13
C SER A 93 14.82 1.60 -13.90
N PHE A 94 13.51 1.43 -13.65
CA PHE A 94 12.92 0.13 -13.34
C PHE A 94 12.13 -0.41 -14.53
N GLN A 95 12.45 -1.65 -14.91
CA GLN A 95 11.70 -2.42 -15.90
C GLN A 95 11.37 -3.80 -15.30
N PRO A 96 10.18 -4.35 -15.58
CA PRO A 96 9.87 -5.70 -15.15
C PRO A 96 10.76 -6.70 -15.90
N LEU A 97 11.20 -7.75 -15.21
CA LEU A 97 11.93 -8.85 -15.83
C LEU A 97 10.97 -9.80 -16.55
N PRO A 98 11.44 -10.57 -17.55
CA PRO A 98 10.66 -11.66 -18.13
C PRO A 98 10.14 -12.60 -17.04
N ASP A 99 8.87 -13.00 -17.17
CA ASP A 99 8.17 -13.91 -16.25
C ASP A 99 8.11 -13.45 -14.78
N GLN A 100 8.41 -12.18 -14.50
CA GLN A 100 8.33 -11.63 -13.16
C GLN A 100 6.88 -11.59 -12.66
N VAL A 101 6.67 -12.12 -11.46
CA VAL A 101 5.36 -12.12 -10.79
C VAL A 101 5.35 -11.28 -9.51
N GLY A 102 6.49 -10.74 -9.09
CA GLY A 102 6.57 -9.99 -7.83
C GLY A 102 7.88 -9.27 -7.61
N PHE A 103 7.93 -8.46 -6.55
CA PHE A 103 9.16 -7.86 -6.03
C PHE A 103 9.09 -7.66 -4.52
N VAL A 104 10.25 -7.58 -3.88
CA VAL A 104 10.43 -7.01 -2.54
C VAL A 104 11.13 -5.67 -2.72
N ALA A 105 10.57 -4.62 -2.13
CA ALA A 105 11.15 -3.28 -2.18
C ALA A 105 11.80 -2.93 -0.84
N ALA A 106 12.95 -2.26 -0.91
CA ALA A 106 13.63 -1.68 0.24
C ALA A 106 13.80 -0.18 0.05
N ILE A 107 13.58 0.59 1.12
CA ILE A 107 13.75 2.05 1.15
C ILE A 107 14.72 2.37 2.28
N GLY A 108 15.76 3.13 1.95
CA GLY A 108 16.79 3.53 2.93
C GLY A 108 17.57 2.37 3.55
N GLY A 109 17.52 1.16 2.97
CA GLY A 109 18.17 -0.05 3.51
C GLY A 109 17.30 -0.91 4.42
N ALA A 110 15.99 -0.66 4.47
CA ALA A 110 15.02 -1.51 5.16
C ALA A 110 13.92 -1.95 4.20
N ILE A 111 13.38 -3.17 4.39
CA ILE A 111 12.25 -3.66 3.60
C ILE A 111 11.04 -2.75 3.82
N ALA A 112 10.46 -2.27 2.73
CA ALA A 112 9.26 -1.45 2.71
C ALA A 112 8.00 -2.27 2.44
N GLY A 113 8.12 -3.35 1.65
CA GLY A 113 7.01 -4.24 1.35
C GLY A 113 7.31 -5.22 0.22
N LEU A 114 6.32 -6.08 -0.06
CA LEU A 114 6.29 -7.05 -1.14
C LEU A 114 5.00 -6.88 -1.94
N GLU A 115 5.11 -7.07 -3.24
CA GLU A 115 3.99 -7.15 -4.18
C GLU A 115 4.14 -8.40 -5.04
N THR A 116 3.05 -9.14 -5.22
CA THR A 116 2.97 -10.28 -6.11
C THR A 116 1.66 -10.24 -6.89
N ILE A 117 1.70 -10.49 -8.19
CA ILE A 117 0.55 -10.77 -9.05
C ILE A 117 0.88 -12.05 -9.82
N GLY A 118 0.11 -13.12 -9.62
CA GLY A 118 0.49 -14.46 -10.08
C GLY A 118 0.51 -14.67 -11.60
N ARG A 119 0.09 -13.68 -12.38
CA ARG A 119 0.18 -13.70 -13.85
C ARG A 119 1.24 -12.70 -14.32
N PRO A 120 2.33 -13.14 -14.96
CA PRO A 120 3.39 -12.25 -15.42
C PRO A 120 2.91 -11.09 -16.29
N GLU A 121 1.94 -11.33 -17.18
CA GLU A 121 1.41 -10.29 -18.07
C GLU A 121 0.60 -9.24 -17.29
N ALA A 122 -0.10 -9.67 -16.25
CA ALA A 122 -0.82 -8.76 -15.36
C ALA A 122 0.14 -7.98 -14.46
N PHE A 123 1.17 -8.65 -13.94
CA PHE A 123 2.23 -8.02 -13.17
C PHE A 123 2.96 -6.95 -13.99
N ALA A 124 3.40 -7.27 -15.20
CA ALA A 124 4.10 -6.33 -16.08
C ALA A 124 3.27 -5.05 -16.35
N ARG A 125 1.94 -5.19 -16.53
CA ARG A 125 1.03 -4.04 -16.68
C ARG A 125 0.91 -3.20 -15.40
N ALA A 126 0.93 -3.83 -14.23
CA ALA A 126 0.82 -3.16 -12.94
C ALA A 126 2.15 -2.59 -12.42
N PHE A 127 3.29 -3.12 -12.89
CA PHE A 127 4.62 -2.86 -12.35
C PHE A 127 4.95 -1.38 -12.22
N ALA A 128 4.74 -0.59 -13.28
CA ALA A 128 5.03 0.84 -13.26
C ALA A 128 4.19 1.61 -12.23
N GLY A 129 2.96 1.16 -11.97
CA GLY A 129 2.11 1.71 -10.90
C GLY A 129 2.64 1.32 -9.53
N LEU A 130 2.95 0.04 -9.32
CA LEU A 130 3.48 -0.47 -8.05
C LEU A 130 4.79 0.22 -7.68
N VAL A 131 5.77 0.28 -8.59
CA VAL A 131 7.06 0.94 -8.35
C VAL A 131 6.87 2.43 -8.02
N ARG A 132 5.90 3.10 -8.65
CA ARG A 132 5.55 4.50 -8.33
C ARG A 132 5.07 4.67 -6.89
N ALA A 133 4.32 3.71 -6.35
CA ALA A 133 3.87 3.71 -4.95
C ALA A 133 5.04 3.73 -3.96
N TYR A 134 6.10 2.96 -4.25
CA TYR A 134 7.31 2.89 -3.43
C TYR A 134 8.21 4.11 -3.66
N ALA A 135 8.28 4.61 -4.89
CA ALA A 135 9.08 5.79 -5.24
C ALA A 135 8.62 7.06 -4.50
N ILE A 136 7.30 7.24 -4.31
CA ILE A 136 6.77 8.37 -3.50
C ILE A 136 7.37 8.34 -2.09
N ASP A 137 7.29 7.19 -1.41
CA ASP A 137 7.83 7.06 -0.05
C ASP A 137 9.37 7.14 -0.01
N ALA A 138 10.06 6.69 -1.06
CA ALA A 138 11.52 6.79 -1.15
C ALA A 138 12.00 8.25 -1.28
N VAL A 139 11.33 9.05 -2.13
CA VAL A 139 11.60 10.49 -2.27
C VAL A 139 11.33 11.21 -0.95
N ASP A 140 10.24 10.87 -0.25
CA ASP A 140 9.92 11.46 1.06
C ASP A 140 10.96 11.12 2.12
N ALA A 141 11.39 9.85 2.19
CA ALA A 141 12.41 9.42 3.12
C ALA A 141 13.73 10.17 2.91
N GLU A 142 14.12 10.41 1.65
CA GLU A 142 15.32 11.17 1.31
C GLU A 142 15.19 12.65 1.70
N LEU A 143 14.05 13.30 1.46
CA LEU A 143 13.79 14.68 1.88
C LEU A 143 13.85 14.85 3.40
N VAL A 144 13.29 13.91 4.17
CA VAL A 144 13.35 13.91 5.65
C VAL A 144 14.80 13.74 6.13
N LYS A 145 15.57 12.86 5.49
CA LYS A 145 16.99 12.67 5.79
C LYS A 145 17.80 13.93 5.53
N GLN A 146 17.59 14.61 4.40
CA GLN A 146 18.27 15.86 4.05
C GLN A 146 17.96 17.00 5.03
N ARG A 147 16.75 17.02 5.58
CA ARG A 147 16.34 18.00 6.60
C ARG A 147 16.87 17.70 8.00
N GLY A 148 17.57 16.56 8.19
CA GLY A 148 18.13 16.16 9.48
C GLY A 148 17.07 15.80 10.53
N THR A 149 15.82 15.60 10.13
CA THR A 149 14.69 15.27 11.02
C THR A 149 14.36 13.78 11.04
N ALA A 150 15.18 12.95 10.36
CA ALA A 150 15.02 11.51 10.34
C ALA A 150 15.16 10.93 11.76
N ARG A 151 14.08 10.32 12.26
CA ARG A 151 14.16 9.45 13.42
C ARG A 151 14.78 8.13 12.97
N ASN A 152 15.84 7.68 13.62
CA ASN A 152 16.36 6.31 13.50
C ASN A 152 15.37 5.35 14.18
N GLY A 153 14.23 5.12 13.55
CA GLY A 153 13.36 4.00 13.92
C GLY A 153 14.09 2.69 13.67
N ALA A 154 13.96 1.75 14.59
CA ALA A 154 14.60 0.45 14.46
C ALA A 154 14.04 -0.28 13.23
N ARG A 155 14.93 -0.65 12.30
CA ARG A 155 14.58 -1.31 11.04
C ARG A 155 14.36 -2.78 11.33
N ARG A 156 13.15 -3.28 11.12
CA ARG A 156 12.83 -4.69 11.44
C ARG A 156 13.50 -5.68 10.49
N PHE A 157 13.51 -5.39 9.20
CA PHE A 157 14.14 -6.24 8.19
C PHE A 157 15.02 -5.41 7.26
N GLU A 158 16.28 -5.79 7.13
CA GLU A 158 17.27 -5.14 6.27
C GLU A 158 17.59 -5.97 5.00
N ALA A 159 17.11 -7.22 4.96
CA ALA A 159 17.28 -8.14 3.85
C ALA A 159 15.94 -8.83 3.51
N PRO A 160 15.73 -9.25 2.26
CA PRO A 160 14.48 -9.87 1.84
C PRO A 160 14.27 -11.26 2.44
N GLU A 161 15.31 -12.06 2.64
CA GLU A 161 15.18 -13.46 3.06
C GLU A 161 14.57 -13.62 4.46
N PRO A 162 14.97 -12.86 5.50
CA PRO A 162 14.30 -12.88 6.80
C PRO A 162 12.83 -12.45 6.72
N PHE A 163 12.52 -11.43 5.92
CA PHE A 163 11.16 -10.94 5.72
C PHE A 163 10.28 -12.00 5.06
N LEU A 164 10.78 -12.65 4.00
CA LEU A 164 10.08 -13.72 3.30
C LEU A 164 9.86 -14.94 4.20
N ARG A 165 10.84 -15.30 5.05
CA ARG A 165 10.67 -16.36 6.04
C ARG A 165 9.59 -16.03 7.07
N ALA A 166 9.57 -14.80 7.58
CA ALA A 166 8.52 -14.35 8.49
C ALA A 166 7.14 -14.41 7.81
N LEU A 167 7.03 -13.92 6.58
CA LEU A 167 5.79 -13.96 5.80
C LEU A 167 5.29 -15.38 5.53
N ALA A 168 6.19 -16.32 5.24
CA ALA A 168 5.83 -17.73 5.01
C ALA A 168 5.40 -18.44 6.31
N ALA A 169 5.84 -17.96 7.48
CA ALA A 169 5.50 -18.52 8.78
C ALA A 169 4.28 -17.83 9.44
N ALA A 170 3.86 -16.67 8.92
CA ALA A 170 2.77 -15.89 9.49
C ALA A 170 1.45 -16.67 9.42
N PRO A 171 0.62 -16.65 10.48
CA PRO A 171 -0.72 -17.20 10.45
C PRO A 171 -1.54 -16.61 9.30
N ALA A 172 -2.24 -17.49 8.58
CA ALA A 172 -3.11 -17.14 7.47
C ALA A 172 -4.57 -17.39 7.85
N ASP A 173 -5.39 -16.34 7.86
CA ASP A 173 -6.85 -16.43 8.01
C ASP A 173 -7.51 -16.27 6.64
N ALA A 174 -8.21 -17.30 6.18
CA ALA A 174 -8.85 -17.35 4.87
C ALA A 174 -10.37 -17.22 5.02
N SER A 175 -10.98 -16.39 4.17
CA SER A 175 -12.43 -16.22 4.11
C SER A 175 -12.90 -16.12 2.67
N ALA A 176 -14.14 -16.54 2.41
CA ALA A 176 -14.72 -16.41 1.07
C ALA A 176 -14.71 -14.95 0.62
N SER A 177 -14.21 -14.71 -0.60
CA SER A 177 -14.27 -13.38 -1.19
C SER A 177 -15.70 -13.02 -1.60
N LEU A 178 -15.97 -11.74 -1.83
CA LEU A 178 -17.24 -11.28 -2.42
C LEU A 178 -17.44 -11.77 -3.86
N GLY A 179 -16.34 -12.14 -4.52
CA GLY A 179 -16.33 -12.70 -5.87
C GLY A 179 -15.81 -14.14 -5.90
N LEU A 180 -14.95 -14.43 -6.86
CA LEU A 180 -14.30 -15.73 -6.99
C LEU A 180 -13.07 -15.80 -6.08
N GLY A 181 -12.91 -16.93 -5.39
CA GLY A 181 -11.74 -17.22 -4.57
C GLY A 181 -11.89 -16.85 -3.10
N GLU A 182 -10.74 -16.79 -2.43
CA GLU A 182 -10.61 -16.56 -1.00
C GLU A 182 -9.75 -15.33 -0.75
N ASP A 183 -10.22 -14.47 0.15
CA ASP A 183 -9.44 -13.39 0.72
C ASP A 183 -8.67 -13.96 1.91
N VAL A 184 -7.33 -13.98 1.79
CA VAL A 184 -6.39 -14.44 2.82
C VAL A 184 -5.76 -13.24 3.51
N ARG A 185 -5.68 -13.28 4.84
CA ARG A 185 -5.01 -12.27 5.67
C ARG A 185 -3.85 -12.91 6.40
N LEU A 186 -2.72 -12.20 6.42
CA LEU A 186 -1.48 -12.63 7.07
C LEU A 186 -1.15 -11.60 8.15
N ASP A 187 -0.99 -12.03 9.39
CA ASP A 187 -0.54 -11.18 10.50
C ASP A 187 0.08 -12.02 11.63
N ASP A 188 1.29 -11.64 12.05
CA ASP A 188 1.97 -12.21 13.23
C ASP A 188 2.58 -11.12 14.15
N GLY A 189 2.23 -9.85 13.93
CA GLY A 189 2.85 -8.70 14.61
C GLY A 189 4.24 -8.31 14.10
N GLN A 190 4.91 -9.15 13.30
CA GLN A 190 6.16 -8.84 12.60
C GLN A 190 5.90 -8.40 11.16
N VAL A 191 4.95 -9.06 10.50
CA VAL A 191 4.50 -8.78 9.14
C VAL A 191 2.98 -8.73 9.10
N ALA A 192 2.44 -7.96 8.15
CA ALA A 192 1.02 -7.94 7.86
C ALA A 192 0.80 -7.88 6.35
N GLY A 193 -0.22 -8.58 5.86
CA GLY A 193 -0.49 -8.66 4.43
C GLY A 193 -1.87 -9.21 4.10
N CYS A 194 -2.17 -9.20 2.81
CA CYS A 194 -3.36 -9.83 2.28
C CYS A 194 -3.14 -10.38 0.88
N ALA A 195 -3.83 -11.48 0.59
CA ALA A 195 -3.84 -12.08 -0.73
C ALA A 195 -5.27 -12.38 -1.18
N LEU A 196 -5.45 -12.40 -2.50
CA LEU A 196 -6.59 -13.03 -3.16
C LEU A 196 -6.10 -14.33 -3.80
N VAL A 197 -6.73 -15.45 -3.47
CA VAL A 197 -6.37 -16.77 -3.98
C VAL A 197 -7.55 -17.39 -4.72
N ALA A 198 -7.34 -17.84 -5.95
CA ALA A 198 -8.34 -18.53 -6.75
C ALA A 198 -7.66 -19.69 -7.50
N GLY A 199 -7.50 -20.82 -6.82
CA GLY A 199 -6.63 -21.93 -7.24
C GLY A 199 -5.16 -21.59 -7.02
N ASP A 200 -4.69 -20.50 -7.63
CA ASP A 200 -3.37 -19.89 -7.45
C ASP A 200 -3.48 -18.49 -6.83
N VAL A 201 -2.35 -17.93 -6.38
CA VAL A 201 -2.28 -16.53 -5.90
C VAL A 201 -2.58 -15.58 -7.05
N VAL A 202 -3.67 -14.82 -6.95
CA VAL A 202 -4.03 -13.78 -7.91
C VAL A 202 -3.24 -12.51 -7.63
N HIS A 203 -3.25 -12.06 -6.37
CA HIS A 203 -2.44 -10.95 -5.87
C HIS A 203 -2.10 -11.19 -4.40
N LEU A 204 -0.91 -10.76 -3.99
CA LEU A 204 -0.48 -10.72 -2.59
C LEU A 204 0.28 -9.40 -2.37
N THR A 205 -0.02 -8.73 -1.28
CA THR A 205 0.78 -7.60 -0.79
C THR A 205 1.07 -7.80 0.68
N ALA A 206 2.30 -7.52 1.09
CA ALA A 206 2.74 -7.70 2.47
C ALA A 206 3.73 -6.63 2.88
N PHE A 207 3.69 -6.26 4.16
CA PHE A 207 4.49 -5.18 4.72
C PHE A 207 5.06 -5.62 6.07
N PRO A 208 6.24 -5.13 6.44
CA PRO A 208 6.75 -5.34 7.79
C PRO A 208 6.02 -4.42 8.78
N CYS A 209 5.55 -4.96 9.90
CA CYS A 209 5.02 -4.19 11.00
C CYS A 209 6.14 -3.36 11.65
N GLU A 210 5.83 -2.20 12.22
CA GLU A 210 6.82 -1.43 12.98
C GLU A 210 7.12 -2.11 14.32
N MET A 211 8.34 -1.94 14.82
CA MET A 211 8.65 -2.34 16.21
C MET A 211 7.98 -1.33 17.14
N VAL A 212 7.09 -1.83 18.00
CA VAL A 212 6.49 -1.06 19.10
C VAL A 212 7.54 -0.71 20.13
#